data_AF-A0A529LDV6-F1
#
_entry.id   AF-A0A529LDV6-F1
#
_cell.length_a   1.000
_cell.length_b   1.000
_cell.length_c   1.000
_cell.angle_alpha   90.00
_cell.angle_beta   90.00
_cell.angle_gamma   90.00
#
_symmetry.space_group_name_H-M   'P 1'
#
loop_
_entity.id
_entity.type
_entity.pdbx_description
1 polymer ?
#
loop_
_entity_poly.entity_id
_entity_poly.type
_entity_poly.pdbx_seq_one_letter_code
_entity_poly.pdbx_strand_id
1 'polypeptide(L)' 'ERLGPDLTAQWKSASGNGAGSSSEWFDAGDMATAAITLRDHVGEQVALAFADPAARLIAAELADGLDETGYLRA' A
#
# COMPACT_ATOMS: atom_id res chain seq x y z
N GLU A 1 14.30 -23.95 -30.84
CA GLU A 1 12.94 -23.89 -31.40
C GLU A 1 12.58 -22.42 -31.57
N ARG A 2 12.53 -21.93 -32.82
CA ARG A 2 12.47 -20.51 -33.14
C ARG A 2 10.99 -20.15 -33.31
N LEU A 3 10.43 -19.37 -32.39
CA LEU A 3 9.01 -18.98 -32.39
C LEU A 3 8.63 -18.42 -33.78
N GLY A 4 7.60 -19.00 -34.40
CA GLY A 4 7.19 -18.69 -35.77
C GLY A 4 6.57 -17.29 -35.91
N PRO A 5 6.59 -16.70 -37.11
CA PRO A 5 6.13 -15.33 -37.38
C PRO A 5 4.66 -15.09 -36.98
N ASP A 6 3.84 -16.14 -36.90
CA ASP A 6 2.44 -16.06 -36.46
C ASP A 6 2.28 -15.65 -34.98
N LEU A 7 3.21 -16.06 -34.11
CA LEU A 7 3.17 -15.67 -32.69
C LEU A 7 3.48 -14.18 -32.52
N THR A 8 4.40 -13.66 -33.33
CA THR A 8 4.75 -12.23 -33.37
C THR A 8 3.61 -11.39 -33.96
N ALA A 9 2.84 -11.94 -34.90
CA ALA A 9 1.65 -11.29 -35.45
C ALA A 9 0.50 -11.23 -34.41
N GLN A 10 0.31 -12.29 -33.61
CA GLN A 10 -0.70 -12.32 -32.55
C GLN A 10 -0.47 -11.25 -31.47
N TRP A 11 0.79 -11.02 -31.06
CA TRP A 11 1.08 -10.01 -30.04
C TRP A 11 0.80 -8.58 -30.53
N LYS A 12 0.98 -8.30 -31.84
CA LYS A 12 0.62 -7.00 -32.44
C LYS A 12 -0.88 -6.81 -32.64
N SER A 13 -1.62 -7.89 -32.92
CA SER A 13 -3.07 -7.80 -33.11
C SER A 13 -3.86 -7.69 -31.79
N ALA A 14 -3.25 -8.07 -30.65
CA ALA A 14 -3.85 -7.84 -29.33
C ALA A 14 -3.91 -6.35 -28.93
N SER A 15 -3.16 -5.48 -29.60
CA SER A 15 -3.15 -4.03 -29.33
C SER A 15 -4.01 -3.19 -30.28
N GLY A 16 -4.87 -3.79 -31.10
CA GLY A 16 -5.65 -3.03 -32.08
C GLY A 16 -6.86 -3.79 -32.58
N ASN A 17 -7.96 -3.72 -31.82
CA ASN A 17 -9.35 -3.54 -32.28
C ASN A 17 -10.33 -3.99 -31.19
N GLY A 18 -10.61 -3.10 -30.25
CA GLY A 18 -11.71 -3.20 -29.30
C GLY A 18 -12.27 -1.80 -29.08
N ALA A 19 -13.31 -1.46 -29.83
CA ALA A 19 -14.07 -0.23 -29.64
C ALA A 19 -14.69 -0.21 -28.23
N GLY A 20 -14.60 0.93 -27.55
CA GLY A 20 -15.47 1.26 -26.42
C GLY A 20 -15.12 0.59 -25.09
N SER A 21 -13.98 0.92 -24.53
CA SER A 21 -13.90 1.09 -23.07
C SER A 21 -13.06 2.32 -22.85
N SER A 22 -13.68 3.33 -22.24
CA SER A 22 -13.01 4.49 -21.68
C SER A 22 -11.80 4.01 -20.89
N SER A 23 -10.62 4.15 -21.49
CA SER A 23 -9.38 4.20 -20.75
C SER A 23 -9.44 5.46 -19.90
N GLU A 24 -10.12 5.36 -18.77
CA GLU A 24 -9.70 6.07 -17.57
C GLU A 24 -8.27 5.60 -17.37
N TRP A 25 -7.35 6.36 -17.96
CA TRP A 25 -5.93 6.26 -17.71
C TRP A 25 -5.83 6.28 -16.19
N PHE A 26 -5.45 5.15 -15.59
CA PHE A 26 -5.17 5.09 -14.16
C PHE A 26 -4.18 6.21 -13.87
N ASP A 27 -4.69 7.31 -13.30
CA ASP A 27 -3.85 8.41 -12.90
C ASP A 27 -3.01 7.87 -11.75
N ALA A 28 -1.70 7.76 -11.94
CA ALA A 28 -0.81 7.38 -10.85
C ALA A 28 -0.90 8.38 -9.68
N GLY A 29 -1.44 9.59 -9.92
CA GLY A 29 -1.82 10.56 -8.89
C GLY A 29 -3.04 10.17 -8.05
N ASP A 30 -3.94 9.33 -8.56
CA ASP A 30 -5.05 8.74 -7.77
C ASP A 30 -4.55 7.65 -6.81
N MET A 31 -3.34 7.13 -7.03
CA MET A 31 -2.63 6.31 -6.04
C MET A 31 -1.86 7.17 -5.04
N ALA A 32 -2.55 8.13 -4.41
CA ALA A 32 -1.99 8.88 -3.30
C ALA A 32 -1.69 7.91 -2.14
N THR A 33 -0.42 7.71 -1.83
CA THR A 33 -0.02 7.04 -0.57
C THR A 33 -0.52 7.91 0.59
N ALA A 34 -1.40 7.36 1.42
CA ALA A 34 -1.85 8.06 2.61
C ALA A 34 -0.63 8.41 3.48
N ALA A 35 -0.59 9.64 4.00
CA ALA A 35 0.50 10.06 4.88
C ALA A 35 0.52 9.16 6.13
N ILE A 36 1.72 8.69 6.50
CA ILE A 36 1.92 7.88 7.70
C ILE A 36 1.48 8.69 8.92
N THR A 37 0.57 8.13 9.72
CA THR A 37 0.09 8.80 10.94
C THR A 37 1.08 8.60 12.09
N LEU A 38 0.95 9.41 13.14
CA LEU A 38 1.72 9.21 14.36
C LEU A 38 1.45 7.81 14.95
N ARG A 39 0.19 7.36 14.92
CA ARG A 39 -0.19 6.03 15.39
C ARG A 39 0.53 4.93 14.61
N ASP A 40 0.57 5.03 13.28
CA ASP A 40 1.27 4.05 12.43
C ASP A 40 2.76 3.99 12.81
N HIS A 41 3.40 5.17 12.90
CA HIS A 41 4.82 5.25 13.21
C HIS A 41 5.17 4.69 14.60
N VAL A 42 4.40 5.04 15.63
CA VAL A 42 4.61 4.54 16.99
C VAL A 42 4.31 3.04 17.06
N GLY A 43 3.31 2.53 16.34
CA GLY A 43 3.02 1.11 16.25
C GLY A 43 4.19 0.29 15.70
N GLU A 44 4.86 0.79 14.65
CA GLU A 44 6.08 0.19 14.12
C GLU A 44 7.22 0.18 15.15
N GLN A 45 7.40 1.28 15.90
CA GLN A 45 8.40 1.35 16.96
C GLN A 45 8.11 0.33 18.08
N VAL A 46 6.85 0.18 18.50
CA VAL A 46 6.44 -0.78 19.53
C VAL A 46 6.78 -2.21 19.11
N ALA A 47 6.56 -2.56 17.84
CA ALA A 47 6.88 -3.88 17.31
C ALA A 47 8.39 -4.21 17.38
N LEU A 48 9.25 -3.20 17.24
CA LEU A 48 10.71 -3.36 17.25
C LEU A 48 11.34 -3.20 18.64
N ALA A 49 10.73 -2.40 19.52
CA ALA A 49 11.32 -2.03 20.81
C ALA A 49 11.08 -3.06 21.92
N PHE A 50 9.98 -3.82 21.86
CA PHE A 50 9.56 -4.71 22.95
C PHE A 50 9.55 -6.19 22.54
N ALA A 51 10.44 -6.97 23.17
CA ALA A 51 10.47 -8.44 22.99
C ALA A 51 9.47 -9.17 23.91
N ASP A 52 9.17 -8.61 25.09
CA ASP A 52 8.18 -9.17 26.00
C ASP A 52 6.75 -8.96 25.46
N PRO A 53 5.95 -10.05 25.25
CA PRO A 53 4.59 -9.92 24.74
C PRO A 53 3.68 -9.05 25.61
N ALA A 54 3.84 -9.10 26.94
CA ALA A 54 2.99 -8.32 27.85
C ALA A 54 3.30 -6.82 27.73
N ALA A 55 4.58 -6.44 27.77
CA ALA A 55 5.00 -5.07 27.53
C ALA A 55 4.56 -4.55 26.15
N ARG A 56 4.63 -5.38 25.10
CA ARG A 56 4.20 -5.00 23.75
C ARG A 56 2.70 -4.72 23.67
N LEU A 57 1.87 -5.50 24.37
CA LEU A 57 0.43 -5.27 24.44
C LEU A 57 0.10 -3.95 25.16
N ILE A 58 0.76 -3.68 26.29
CA ILE A 58 0.58 -2.43 27.04
C ILE A 58 1.00 -1.22 26.18
N ALA A 59 2.14 -1.33 25.50
CA ALA A 59 2.64 -0.25 24.66
C ALA A 59 1.73 0.02 23.45
N ALA A 60 1.14 -1.02 22.85
CA ALA A 60 0.16 -0.86 21.77
C ALA A 60 -1.10 -0.12 22.24
N GLU A 61 -1.64 -0.47 23.41
CA GLU A 61 -2.81 0.22 23.99
C GLU A 61 -2.51 1.70 24.26
N LEU A 62 -1.33 2.01 24.81
CA LEU A 62 -0.92 3.39 25.04
C LEU A 62 -0.73 4.16 23.72
N ALA A 63 -0.16 3.53 22.69
CA ALA A 63 0.02 4.14 21.37
C ALA A 63 -1.31 4.44 20.70
N ASP A 64 -2.30 3.56 20.86
CA ASP A 64 -3.66 3.79 20.38
C ASP A 64 -4.34 4.97 21.11
N GLY A 65 -3.98 5.24 22.36
CA GLY A 65 -4.48 6.39 23.13
C GLY A 65 -3.89 7.75 22.74
N LEU A 66 -2.87 7.81 21.87
CA LEU A 66 -2.23 9.06 21.47
C LEU A 66 -3.12 9.88 20.52
N ASP A 67 -3.17 11.18 20.75
CA ASP A 67 -3.63 12.15 19.77
C ASP A 67 -2.55 12.46 18.72
N GLU A 68 -2.91 13.27 17.73
CA GLU A 68 -2.07 13.62 16.58
C GLU A 68 -0.84 14.46 16.99
N THR A 69 -0.84 15.01 18.20
CA THR A 69 0.28 15.78 18.79
C THR A 69 1.15 14.94 19.73
N GLY A 70 0.77 13.69 19.99
CA GLY A 70 1.50 12.75 20.83
C GLY A 70 1.15 12.80 22.31
N TYR A 71 0.03 13.43 22.70
CA TYR A 71 -0.47 13.35 24.08
C TYR A 71 -1.52 12.26 24.22
N LEU A 72 -1.62 11.67 25.40
CA LEU A 72 -2.69 10.74 25.71
C LEU A 72 -4.01 11.50 25.85
N ARG A 73 -5.06 10.96 25.25
CA ARG A 73 -6.43 11.45 25.40
C ARG A 73 -6.93 11.14 26.82
N ALA A 74 -7.56 12.12 27.47
CA ALA A 74 -8.13 12.01 28.82
C ALA A 74 -9.53 11.38 28.82
#